data_AF-A0A7K6N4C3-F1
#
_entry.id   AF-A0A7K6N4C3-F1
#
_cell.length_a   1.000
_cell.length_b   1.000
_cell.length_c   1.000
_cell.angle_alpha   90.00
_cell.angle_beta   90.00
_cell.angle_gamma   90.00
#
_symmetry.space_group_name_H-M   'P 1'
#
loop_
_entity.id
_entity.type
_entity.pdbx_description
1 polymer ?
#
loop_
_entity_poly.entity_id
_entity_poly.type
_entity_poly.pdbx_seq_one_letter_code
_entity_poly.pdbx_strand_id
1 'polypeptide(L)'
;MPAPATTPLARLPHGPTALLLITALAATLACQHMRHQDDTFAWESLKILKAMAPTPPQPCQYHQTPFSFPDTLLRNNHPQQAADLAGHILHNLFDILSRPRIPQHWDVKAQHDLLNSLDHYIHHLEHCMPANTTLIKRQGPRNLVLSLNKYFKRIRDFLHTHSHSACAWDYIRLEARTCFQHLDMLIRQMK
;
A
#
# COMPACT_ATOMS: atom_id res chain seq x y z
N MET A 1 66.68 -25.73 12.50
CA MET A 1 65.50 -25.30 11.71
C MET A 1 64.29 -25.29 12.63
N PRO A 2 63.69 -24.13 12.95
CA PRO A 2 62.47 -24.08 13.74
C PRO A 2 61.24 -24.32 12.85
N ALA A 3 60.26 -25.08 13.37
CA ALA A 3 59.00 -25.37 12.69
C ALA A 3 58.10 -24.12 12.61
N PRO A 4 57.27 -23.96 11.57
CA PRO A 4 56.41 -22.79 11.44
C PRO A 4 55.21 -22.89 12.38
N ALA A 5 54.92 -21.77 13.05
CA ALA A 5 53.73 -21.61 13.88
C ALA A 5 52.48 -21.50 13.00
N THR A 6 51.56 -22.45 13.15
CA THR A 6 50.21 -22.38 12.60
C THR A 6 49.39 -21.32 13.33
N THR A 7 48.95 -20.30 12.60
CA THR A 7 47.94 -19.34 13.04
C THR A 7 46.60 -20.04 13.30
N PRO A 8 45.87 -19.72 14.37
CA PRO A 8 44.54 -20.27 14.57
C PRO A 8 43.57 -19.58 13.61
N LEU A 9 43.07 -20.35 12.65
CA LEU A 9 42.01 -19.93 11.74
C LEU A 9 40.77 -19.60 12.57
N ALA A 10 40.37 -18.34 12.57
CA ALA A 10 39.19 -17.86 13.27
C ALA A 10 37.97 -18.67 12.82
N ARG A 11 37.48 -19.55 13.70
CA ARG A 11 36.24 -20.29 13.45
C ARG A 11 35.10 -19.27 13.43
N LEU A 12 34.53 -19.05 12.25
CA LEU A 12 33.23 -18.42 12.13
C LEU A 12 32.23 -19.27 12.92
N PRO A 13 31.35 -18.65 13.73
CA PRO A 13 30.32 -19.39 14.45
C PRO A 13 29.36 -19.99 13.41
N HIS A 14 29.44 -21.29 13.17
CA HIS A 14 28.51 -22.04 12.31
C HIS A 14 27.39 -22.63 13.18
N GLY A 15 26.64 -21.76 13.84
CA GLY A 15 25.56 -22.14 14.76
C GLY A 15 24.23 -21.44 14.45
N PRO A 16 23.12 -21.84 15.09
CA PRO A 16 21.81 -21.22 14.92
C PRO A 16 21.82 -19.71 15.20
N THR A 17 22.73 -19.24 16.04
CA THR A 17 23.00 -17.82 16.29
C THR A 17 23.49 -17.06 15.07
N ALA A 18 24.36 -17.65 14.24
CA ALA A 18 24.81 -17.01 13.00
C ALA A 18 23.70 -16.98 11.95
N LEU A 19 22.86 -18.01 11.88
CA LEU A 19 21.68 -18.02 11.01
C LEU A 19 20.68 -16.93 11.42
N LEU A 20 20.40 -16.78 12.72
CA LEU A 20 19.54 -15.72 13.26
C LEU A 20 20.08 -14.32 12.96
N LEU A 21 21.39 -14.12 13.10
CA LEU A 21 22.05 -12.85 12.76
C LEU A 21 21.95 -12.53 11.27
N ILE A 22 22.14 -13.51 10.38
CA ILE A 22 21.99 -13.34 8.92
C ILE A 22 20.54 -12.96 8.58
N THR A 23 19.55 -13.62 9.19
CA THR A 23 18.13 -13.28 8.96
C THR A 23 17.77 -11.89 9.46
N ALA A 24 18.29 -11.47 10.62
CA ALA A 24 18.07 -10.14 11.15
C ALA A 24 18.70 -9.06 10.25
N LEU A 25 19.92 -9.27 9.77
CA LEU A 25 20.60 -8.37 8.84
C LEU A 25 19.85 -8.26 7.51
N ALA A 26 19.42 -9.39 6.93
CA ALA A 26 18.61 -9.40 5.72
C ALA A 26 17.30 -8.62 5.88
N ALA A 27 16.60 -8.81 7.00
CA ALA A 27 15.38 -8.05 7.32
C ALA A 27 15.67 -6.54 7.44
N THR A 28 16.75 -6.15 8.13
CA THR A 28 17.10 -4.73 8.26
C THR A 28 17.45 -4.08 6.92
N LEU A 29 18.16 -4.78 6.03
CA LEU A 29 18.44 -4.28 4.68
C LEU A 29 17.18 -4.18 3.83
N ALA A 30 16.29 -5.18 3.90
CA ALA A 30 15.01 -5.16 3.20
C ALA A 30 14.17 -3.95 3.63
N CYS A 31 14.11 -3.64 4.92
CA CYS A 31 13.37 -2.50 5.44
C CYS A 31 14.07 -1.15 5.22
N GLN A 32 15.38 -1.12 5.05
CA GLN A 32 16.08 0.08 4.56
C GLN A 32 15.74 0.34 3.08
N HIS A 33 15.60 -0.70 2.26
CA HIS A 33 15.15 -0.57 0.87
C HIS A 33 13.71 -0.04 0.78
N MET A 34 12.84 -0.35 1.77
CA MET A 34 11.49 0.23 1.90
C MET A 34 11.54 1.74 1.75
N ARG A 35 12.43 2.39 2.51
CA ARG A 35 12.50 3.85 2.60
C ARG A 35 12.78 4.52 1.26
N HIS A 36 13.45 3.82 0.34
CA HIS A 36 13.67 4.31 -1.01
C HIS A 36 12.48 4.03 -1.93
N GLN A 37 11.83 2.87 -1.80
CA GLN A 37 10.61 2.55 -2.55
C GLN A 37 9.43 3.46 -2.14
N ASP A 38 9.37 3.83 -0.87
CA ASP A 38 8.40 4.77 -0.29
C ASP A 38 8.36 6.10 -1.05
N ASP A 39 9.51 6.61 -1.48
CA ASP A 39 9.61 7.93 -2.12
C ASP A 39 8.94 8.01 -3.49
N THR A 40 8.79 6.87 -4.17
CA THR A 40 8.31 6.84 -5.56
C THR A 40 7.04 6.02 -5.73
N PHE A 41 6.72 5.13 -4.79
CA PHE A 41 5.62 4.18 -4.90
C PHE A 41 4.27 4.83 -5.24
N ALA A 42 3.88 5.89 -4.51
CA ALA A 42 2.59 6.55 -4.74
C ALA A 42 2.53 7.20 -6.14
N TRP A 43 3.64 7.80 -6.59
CA TRP A 43 3.72 8.45 -7.88
C TRP A 43 3.74 7.44 -9.04
N GLU A 44 4.50 6.35 -8.93
CA GLU A 44 4.50 5.28 -9.94
C GLU A 44 3.13 4.61 -10.03
N SER A 45 2.46 4.37 -8.89
CA SER A 45 1.10 3.82 -8.88
C SER A 45 0.11 4.74 -9.60
N LEU A 46 0.22 6.07 -9.41
CA LEU A 46 -0.59 7.05 -10.13
C LEU A 46 -0.33 7.03 -11.64
N LYS A 47 0.92 6.87 -12.05
CA LYS A 47 1.32 6.78 -13.46
C LYS A 47 0.76 5.52 -14.12
N ILE A 48 0.85 4.38 -13.44
CA ILE A 48 0.27 3.12 -13.92
C ILE A 48 -1.27 3.23 -13.98
N LEU A 49 -1.92 3.79 -12.95
CA LEU A 49 -3.37 4.03 -12.94
C LEU A 49 -3.81 4.90 -14.13
N LYS A 50 -3.05 5.95 -14.46
CA LYS A 50 -3.34 6.82 -15.61
C LYS A 50 -3.20 6.08 -16.94
N ALA A 51 -2.24 5.16 -17.05
CA ALA A 51 -2.06 4.31 -18.24
C ALA A 51 -3.17 3.25 -18.35
N MET A 52 -3.53 2.63 -17.23
CA MET A 52 -4.60 1.64 -17.11
C MET A 52 -5.96 2.23 -17.48
N ALA A 53 -6.27 3.41 -16.97
CA ALA A 53 -7.59 4.03 -17.08
C ALA A 53 -7.42 5.49 -17.54
N PRO A 54 -7.28 5.74 -18.85
CA PRO A 54 -7.19 7.10 -19.36
C PRO A 54 -8.49 7.88 -19.08
N THR A 55 -8.38 9.21 -18.96
CA THR A 55 -9.56 10.06 -18.79
C THR A 55 -10.48 9.90 -20.00
N PRO A 56 -11.79 9.62 -19.81
CA PRO A 56 -12.71 9.46 -20.92
C PRO A 56 -12.90 10.79 -21.66
N PRO A 57 -13.15 10.76 -22.98
CA PRO A 57 -13.33 11.96 -23.80
C PRO A 57 -14.59 12.76 -23.40
N GLN A 58 -15.62 12.08 -22.90
CA GLN A 58 -16.80 12.71 -22.30
C GLN A 58 -16.84 12.39 -20.80
N PRO A 59 -16.81 13.40 -19.92
CA PRO A 59 -16.89 13.15 -18.49
C PRO A 59 -18.28 12.66 -18.12
N CYS A 60 -18.34 11.66 -17.24
CA CYS A 60 -19.59 11.21 -16.67
C CYS A 60 -20.16 12.27 -15.72
N GLN A 61 -21.46 12.55 -15.82
CA GLN A 61 -22.13 13.52 -14.96
C GLN A 61 -22.52 12.87 -13.62
N TYR A 62 -21.75 13.14 -12.58
CA TYR A 62 -22.12 12.76 -11.21
C TYR A 62 -22.76 13.96 -10.52
N HIS A 63 -24.08 13.92 -10.33
CA HIS A 63 -24.83 15.00 -9.68
C HIS A 63 -24.57 15.08 -8.17
N GLN A 64 -24.02 14.02 -7.59
CA GLN A 64 -23.59 13.94 -6.20
C GLN A 64 -22.29 13.14 -6.21
N THR A 65 -21.22 13.67 -5.62
CA THR A 65 -20.08 12.86 -5.18
C THR A 65 -20.57 12.12 -3.94
N PRO A 66 -20.95 10.84 -4.04
CA PRO A 66 -21.73 10.27 -2.97
C PRO A 66 -20.89 10.15 -1.68
N PHE A 67 -19.55 10.10 -1.77
CA PHE A 67 -18.67 9.91 -0.61
C PHE A 67 -17.30 10.59 -0.79
N SER A 68 -16.88 11.42 0.17
CA SER A 68 -15.52 12.00 0.20
C SER A 68 -14.57 11.15 1.03
N PHE A 69 -13.28 11.16 0.67
CA PHE A 69 -12.24 10.59 1.50
C PHE A 69 -12.24 11.26 2.90
N PRO A 70 -12.14 10.50 3.99
CA PRO A 70 -12.12 11.07 5.33
C PRO A 70 -10.75 11.70 5.64
N ASP A 71 -10.49 12.93 5.19
CA ASP A 71 -9.21 13.65 5.34
C ASP A 71 -8.70 13.76 6.79
N THR A 72 -9.58 13.61 7.78
CA THR A 72 -9.19 13.51 9.20
C THR A 72 -8.21 12.38 9.47
N LEU A 73 -8.19 11.33 8.63
CA LEU A 73 -7.24 10.22 8.70
C LEU A 73 -5.79 10.63 8.44
N LEU A 74 -5.55 11.82 7.90
CA LEU A 74 -4.24 12.25 7.41
C LEU A 74 -3.49 13.13 8.42
N ARG A 75 -4.10 13.43 9.56
CA ARG A 75 -3.58 14.44 10.51
C ARG A 75 -2.69 13.80 11.57
N ASN A 76 -1.40 14.18 11.55
CA ASN A 76 -0.43 13.98 12.64
C ASN A 76 -0.41 12.54 13.18
N ASN A 77 -0.41 11.55 12.28
CA ASN A 77 -0.36 10.17 12.68
C ASN A 77 1.02 9.82 13.22
N HIS A 78 1.06 8.98 14.25
CA HIS A 78 2.29 8.27 14.60
C HIS A 78 2.72 7.35 13.44
N PRO A 79 4.02 7.13 13.16
CA PRO A 79 4.48 6.31 12.03
C PRO A 79 3.77 4.96 11.86
N GLN A 80 3.60 4.22 12.95
CA GLN A 80 2.85 2.95 12.94
C GLN A 80 1.37 3.10 12.55
N GLN A 81 0.71 4.18 12.98
CA GLN A 81 -0.67 4.45 12.60
C GLN A 81 -0.76 4.85 11.12
N ALA A 82 0.21 5.61 10.61
CA ALA A 82 0.29 5.95 9.20
C ALA A 82 0.48 4.69 8.34
N ALA A 83 1.35 3.78 8.77
CA ALA A 83 1.56 2.47 8.14
C ALA A 83 0.27 1.64 8.14
N ASP A 84 -0.41 1.52 9.28
CA ASP A 84 -1.67 0.79 9.39
C ASP A 84 -2.73 1.36 8.43
N LEU A 85 -2.88 2.69 8.37
CA LEU A 85 -3.82 3.36 7.46
C LEU A 85 -3.44 3.16 5.99
N ALA A 86 -2.16 3.26 5.65
CA ALA A 86 -1.67 3.00 4.30
C ALA A 86 -1.98 1.56 3.88
N GLY A 87 -1.69 0.58 4.73
CA GLY A 87 -2.02 -0.83 4.50
C GLY A 87 -3.52 -1.04 4.25
N HIS A 88 -4.39 -0.42 5.04
CA HIS A 88 -5.84 -0.51 4.83
C HIS A 88 -6.28 0.08 3.48
N ILE A 89 -5.71 1.21 3.07
CA ILE A 89 -6.02 1.83 1.76
C ILE A 89 -5.56 0.89 0.64
N LEU A 90 -4.34 0.39 0.72
CA LEU A 90 -3.75 -0.48 -0.30
C LEU A 90 -4.53 -1.78 -0.49
N HIS A 91 -4.86 -2.46 0.60
CA HIS A 91 -5.69 -3.67 0.58
C HIS A 91 -7.06 -3.42 -0.07
N ASN A 92 -7.73 -2.31 0.28
CA ASN A 92 -9.02 -2.00 -0.35
C ASN A 92 -8.89 -1.62 -1.83
N LEU A 93 -7.83 -0.91 -2.23
CA LEU A 93 -7.56 -0.60 -3.64
C LEU A 93 -7.32 -1.89 -4.43
N PHE A 94 -6.51 -2.81 -3.90
CA PHE A 94 -6.28 -4.12 -4.50
C PHE A 94 -7.60 -4.88 -4.71
N ASP A 95 -8.43 -4.98 -3.67
CA ASP A 95 -9.74 -5.66 -3.71
C ASP A 95 -10.73 -5.05 -4.71
N ILE A 96 -10.68 -3.73 -4.91
CA ILE A 96 -11.56 -3.03 -5.84
C ILE A 96 -11.04 -3.22 -7.26
N LEU A 97 -9.75 -2.99 -7.49
CA LEU A 97 -9.13 -2.97 -8.82
C LEU A 97 -8.89 -4.38 -9.39
N SER A 98 -8.88 -5.42 -8.57
CA SER A 98 -8.76 -6.83 -9.01
C SER A 98 -10.06 -7.42 -9.56
N ARG A 99 -11.19 -6.69 -9.50
CA ARG A 99 -12.49 -7.22 -9.93
C ARG A 99 -12.54 -7.47 -11.44
N PRO A 100 -13.18 -8.56 -11.90
CA PRO A 100 -13.18 -8.95 -13.32
C PRO A 100 -14.03 -8.07 -14.22
N ARG A 101 -14.84 -7.16 -13.66
CA ARG A 101 -15.81 -6.32 -14.40
C ARG A 101 -15.29 -4.93 -14.71
N ILE A 102 -13.96 -4.74 -14.82
CA ILE A 102 -13.40 -3.45 -15.26
C ILE A 102 -13.85 -3.11 -16.69
N PRO A 103 -13.91 -1.82 -17.07
CA PRO A 103 -14.32 -1.42 -18.40
C PRO A 103 -13.40 -2.00 -19.48
N GLN A 104 -13.97 -2.40 -20.63
CA GLN A 104 -13.21 -3.01 -21.73
C GLN A 104 -12.09 -2.13 -22.30
N HIS A 105 -12.21 -0.81 -22.19
CA HIS A 105 -11.21 0.14 -22.70
C HIS A 105 -10.06 0.40 -21.70
N TRP A 106 -10.08 -0.23 -20.51
CA TRP A 106 -8.97 -0.16 -19.57
C TRP A 106 -7.89 -1.17 -19.98
N ASP A 107 -6.63 -0.78 -19.81
CA ASP A 107 -5.49 -1.63 -20.15
C ASP A 107 -5.28 -2.72 -19.09
N VAL A 108 -5.52 -3.96 -19.48
CA VAL A 108 -5.41 -5.14 -18.60
C VAL A 108 -3.98 -5.39 -18.16
N LYS A 109 -2.97 -5.09 -18.98
CA LYS A 109 -1.57 -5.26 -18.60
C LYS A 109 -1.20 -4.24 -17.52
N ALA A 110 -1.55 -2.98 -17.71
CA ALA A 110 -1.33 -1.94 -16.72
C ALA A 110 -2.09 -2.21 -15.41
N GLN A 111 -3.28 -2.82 -15.47
CA GLN A 111 -3.97 -3.33 -14.29
C GLN A 111 -3.15 -4.37 -13.54
N HIS A 112 -2.61 -5.39 -14.25
CA HIS A 112 -1.77 -6.40 -13.62
C HIS A 112 -0.51 -5.80 -13.02
N ASP A 113 0.15 -4.88 -13.74
CA ASP A 113 1.33 -4.17 -13.24
C ASP A 113 1.01 -3.37 -11.96
N LEU A 114 -0.16 -2.71 -11.91
CA LEU A 114 -0.62 -1.99 -10.73
C LEU A 114 -0.88 -2.94 -9.56
N LEU A 115 -1.62 -4.02 -9.77
CA LEU A 115 -1.95 -4.99 -8.72
C LEU A 115 -0.68 -5.65 -8.16
N ASN A 116 0.29 -6.00 -9.01
CA ASN A 116 1.57 -6.52 -8.56
C ASN A 116 2.36 -5.51 -7.73
N SER A 117 2.34 -4.23 -8.13
CA SER A 117 2.98 -3.15 -7.36
C SER A 117 2.33 -2.97 -5.99
N LEU A 118 1.00 -3.03 -5.92
CA LEU A 118 0.24 -2.95 -4.67
C LEU A 118 0.58 -4.13 -3.75
N ASP A 119 0.50 -5.35 -4.26
CA ASP A 119 0.77 -6.58 -3.51
C ASP A 119 2.18 -6.61 -2.93
N HIS A 120 3.18 -6.28 -3.76
CA HIS A 120 4.57 -6.22 -3.31
C HIS A 120 4.77 -5.19 -2.19
N TYR A 121 4.16 -4.00 -2.32
CA TYR A 121 4.28 -2.96 -1.30
C TYR A 121 3.52 -3.30 -0.02
N ILE A 122 2.35 -3.95 -0.11
CA ILE A 122 1.61 -4.48 1.04
C ILE A 122 2.49 -5.47 1.82
N HIS A 123 3.07 -6.46 1.14
CA HIS A 123 3.93 -7.45 1.78
C HIS A 123 5.17 -6.81 2.42
N HIS A 124 5.75 -5.81 1.77
CA HIS A 124 6.86 -5.05 2.31
C HIS A 124 6.46 -4.32 3.59
N LEU A 125 5.32 -3.63 3.57
CA LEU A 125 4.74 -2.89 4.69
C LEU A 125 4.50 -3.79 5.90
N GLU A 126 3.85 -4.93 5.69
CA GLU A 126 3.57 -5.92 6.74
C GLU A 126 4.84 -6.53 7.35
N HIS A 127 5.89 -6.69 6.55
CA HIS A 127 7.16 -7.24 7.02
C HIS A 127 7.94 -6.25 7.90
N CYS A 128 8.02 -4.97 7.50
CA CYS A 128 8.86 -3.99 8.17
C CYS A 128 8.14 -3.15 9.22
N MET A 129 6.82 -3.02 9.11
CA MET A 129 5.97 -2.34 10.08
C MET A 129 4.78 -3.23 10.44
N PRO A 130 5.03 -4.35 11.13
CA PRO A 130 3.97 -5.28 11.50
C PRO A 130 2.95 -4.57 12.38
N ALA A 131 1.67 -4.75 12.04
CA ALA A 131 0.56 -4.05 12.66
C ALA A 131 0.60 -4.18 14.19
N ASN A 132 0.72 -3.04 14.87
CA ASN A 132 0.68 -3.03 16.33
C ASN A 132 -0.77 -2.87 16.79
N THR A 133 -1.47 -4.01 16.90
CA THR A 133 -2.89 -4.08 17.32
C THR A 133 -3.19 -3.40 18.66
N THR A 134 -2.17 -3.10 19.47
CA THR A 134 -2.31 -2.35 20.73
C THR A 134 -2.37 -0.83 20.55
N LEU A 135 -1.71 -0.27 19.53
CA LEU A 135 -1.68 1.18 19.26
C LEU A 135 -2.99 1.66 18.61
N ILE A 136 -3.55 0.89 17.67
CA ILE A 136 -4.87 1.14 17.06
C ILE A 136 -5.97 1.19 18.14
N LYS A 137 -5.79 0.45 19.25
CA LYS A 137 -6.74 0.44 20.38
C LYS A 137 -6.48 1.54 21.42
N ARG A 138 -5.27 2.11 21.49
CA ARG A 138 -4.86 3.04 22.56
C ARG A 138 -4.72 4.50 22.15
N GLN A 139 -4.49 4.84 20.89
CA GLN A 139 -4.29 6.24 20.47
C GLN A 139 -5.08 6.55 19.20
N GLY A 140 -6.23 7.21 19.38
CA GLY A 140 -7.14 7.65 18.32
C GLY A 140 -8.52 7.00 18.46
N PRO A 141 -9.61 7.70 18.11
CA PRO A 141 -10.94 7.13 18.28
C PRO A 141 -11.03 5.88 17.40
N ARG A 142 -11.58 4.78 17.92
CA ARG A 142 -12.01 3.58 17.17
C ARG A 142 -12.71 3.90 15.83
N ASN A 143 -13.16 5.14 15.67
CA ASN A 143 -13.72 5.81 14.51
C ASN A 143 -12.83 5.89 13.25
N LEU A 144 -11.49 5.90 13.32
CA LEU A 144 -10.65 6.14 12.12
C LEU A 144 -10.71 4.97 11.11
N VAL A 145 -10.33 3.76 11.52
CA VAL A 145 -10.43 2.56 10.69
C VAL A 145 -11.89 2.29 10.29
N LEU A 146 -12.85 2.55 11.19
CA LEU A 146 -14.28 2.44 10.87
C LEU A 146 -14.71 3.44 9.78
N SER A 147 -14.18 4.67 9.78
CA SER A 147 -14.47 5.68 8.75
C SER A 147 -13.91 5.25 7.40
N LEU A 148 -12.68 4.71 7.38
CA LEU A 148 -12.06 4.18 6.17
C LEU A 148 -12.84 2.96 5.63
N ASN A 149 -13.25 2.04 6.50
CA ASN A 149 -14.07 0.90 6.13
C ASN A 149 -15.43 1.32 5.57
N LYS A 150 -16.06 2.35 6.16
CA LYS A 150 -17.31 2.91 5.62
C LYS A 150 -17.09 3.53 4.24
N TYR A 151 -16.01 4.28 4.05
CA TYR A 151 -15.63 4.88 2.76
C TYR A 151 -15.50 3.82 1.66
N PHE A 152 -14.69 2.77 1.87
CA PHE A 152 -14.53 1.72 0.87
C PHE A 152 -15.76 0.82 0.71
N LYS A 153 -16.54 0.61 1.78
CA LYS A 153 -17.84 -0.05 1.66
C LYS A 153 -18.75 0.70 0.70
N ARG A 154 -18.85 2.02 0.85
CA ARG A 154 -19.66 2.88 0.00
C ARG A 154 -19.19 2.88 -1.46
N ILE A 155 -17.89 2.83 -1.71
CA ILE A 155 -17.32 2.64 -3.05
C ILE A 155 -17.77 1.31 -3.68
N ARG A 156 -17.66 0.20 -2.92
CA ARG A 156 -18.09 -1.12 -3.40
C ARG A 156 -19.60 -1.17 -3.64
N ASP A 157 -20.38 -0.59 -2.74
CA ASP A 157 -21.84 -0.48 -2.87
C ASP A 157 -22.20 0.34 -4.12
N PHE A 158 -21.49 1.43 -4.40
CA PHE A 158 -21.67 2.26 -5.59
C PHE A 158 -21.40 1.49 -6.89
N LEU A 159 -20.30 0.75 -6.98
CA LEU A 159 -20.02 -0.13 -8.13
C LEU A 159 -21.15 -1.12 -8.36
N HIS A 160 -21.66 -1.73 -7.29
CA HIS A 160 -22.72 -2.71 -7.37
C HIS A 160 -24.06 -2.09 -7.80
N THR A 161 -24.48 -0.98 -7.21
CA THR A 161 -25.75 -0.31 -7.55
C THR A 161 -25.77 0.27 -8.95
N HIS A 162 -24.60 0.58 -9.52
CA HIS A 162 -24.46 1.05 -10.89
C HIS A 162 -24.02 -0.05 -11.87
N SER A 163 -24.21 -1.32 -11.48
CA SER A 163 -23.98 -2.52 -12.31
C SER A 163 -22.61 -2.56 -12.99
N HIS A 164 -21.57 -2.04 -12.34
CA HIS A 164 -20.22 -1.94 -12.91
C HIS A 164 -20.16 -1.22 -14.27
N SER A 165 -21.03 -0.21 -14.49
CA SER A 165 -21.01 0.60 -15.71
C SER A 165 -19.67 1.31 -15.91
N ALA A 166 -19.37 1.68 -17.16
CA ALA A 166 -18.14 2.43 -17.50
C ALA A 166 -18.04 3.74 -16.70
N CYS A 167 -19.16 4.45 -16.49
CA CYS A 167 -19.17 5.60 -15.60
C CYS A 167 -18.87 5.21 -14.15
N ALA A 168 -19.52 4.19 -13.59
CA ALA A 168 -19.21 3.80 -12.22
C ALA A 168 -17.70 3.56 -11.98
N TRP A 169 -17.03 2.95 -12.96
CA TRP A 169 -15.58 2.76 -12.93
C TRP A 169 -14.75 4.03 -13.16
N ASP A 170 -15.20 4.97 -13.98
CA ASP A 170 -14.54 6.28 -14.09
C ASP A 170 -14.58 7.03 -12.74
N TYR A 171 -15.67 6.91 -11.98
CA TYR A 171 -15.71 7.41 -10.61
C TYR A 171 -14.70 6.67 -9.71
N ILE A 172 -14.63 5.34 -9.78
CA ILE A 172 -13.65 4.55 -9.01
C ILE A 172 -12.21 4.94 -9.34
N ARG A 173 -11.91 5.20 -10.61
CA ARG A 173 -10.60 5.70 -11.03
C ARG A 173 -10.24 7.02 -10.34
N LEU A 174 -11.20 7.94 -10.21
CA LEU A 174 -10.98 9.21 -9.50
C LEU A 174 -10.74 8.98 -8.01
N GLU A 175 -11.53 8.13 -7.36
CA GLU A 175 -11.33 7.78 -5.95
C GLU A 175 -9.99 7.07 -5.71
N ALA A 176 -9.58 6.16 -6.61
CA ALA A 176 -8.28 5.51 -6.56
C ALA A 176 -7.13 6.50 -6.69
N ARG A 177 -7.25 7.47 -7.62
CA ARG A 177 -6.29 8.58 -7.74
C ARG A 177 -6.18 9.37 -6.44
N THR A 178 -7.30 9.75 -5.83
CA THR A 178 -7.34 10.46 -4.54
C THR A 178 -6.68 9.62 -3.44
N CYS A 179 -6.96 8.32 -3.38
CA CYS A 179 -6.32 7.42 -2.42
C CYS A 179 -4.79 7.38 -2.58
N PHE A 180 -4.27 7.29 -3.82
CA PHE A 180 -2.82 7.32 -4.04
C PHE A 180 -2.17 8.65 -3.67
N GLN A 181 -2.86 9.77 -3.88
CA GLN A 181 -2.38 11.09 -3.43
C GLN A 181 -2.30 11.16 -1.90
N HIS A 182 -3.27 10.58 -1.20
CA HIS A 182 -3.24 10.50 0.26
C HIS A 182 -2.23 9.50 0.80
N LEU A 183 -1.99 8.40 0.07
CA LEU A 183 -0.92 7.44 0.38
C LEU A 183 0.45 8.11 0.39
N ASP A 184 0.76 9.00 -0.56
CA ASP A 184 2.04 9.75 -0.55
C ASP A 184 2.25 10.48 0.79
N MET A 185 1.20 11.12 1.32
CA MET A 185 1.27 11.80 2.61
C MET A 185 1.42 10.83 3.78
N LEU A 186 0.69 9.71 3.80
CA LEU A 186 0.81 8.71 4.85
C LEU A 186 2.21 8.08 4.84
N ILE A 187 2.74 7.75 3.67
CA ILE A 187 4.07 7.17 3.49
C ILE A 187 5.16 8.12 4.02
N ARG A 188 5.03 9.42 3.76
CA ARG A 188 5.94 10.44 4.35
C ARG A 188 5.86 10.49 5.89
N GLN A 189 4.72 10.20 6.49
CA GLN A 189 4.53 10.16 7.94
C GLN A 189 5.08 8.88 8.59
N MET A 190 5.43 7.85 7.81
CA MET A 190 6.02 6.61 8.33
C MET A 190 7.53 6.76 8.64
N LYS A 191 8.17 7.82 8.15
CA LYS A 191 9.60 8.10 8.33
C LYS A 191 9.90 8.70 9.69
#